data_AF-A0A2A2D964-F1
#
_entry.id   AF-A0A2A2D964-F1
#
_cell.length_a   1.000
_cell.length_b   1.000
_cell.length_c   1.000
_cell.angle_alpha   90.00
_cell.angle_beta   90.00
_cell.angle_gamma   90.00
#
_symmetry.space_group_name_H-M   'P 1'
#
loop_
_entity.id
_entity.type
_entity.pdbx_description
1 polymer ?
#
loop_
_entity_poly.entity_id
_entity_poly.type
_entity_poly.pdbx_seq_one_letter_code
_entity_poly.pdbx_strand_id
1 'polypeptide(L)'
;MSTAAAQPVPHSPWPIERSSRGLLAALDGEARSRFISELLATGPGETENVIARWWAEAVRQAAGEVSAGSVTALFVERIIGGGTVDWDDMAVQRRQRGARFIDWDAIDRARAAAGR
;
A
#
# COMPACT_ATOMS: atom_id res chain seq x y z
N MET A 1 -9.04 30.56 -21.39
CA MET A 1 -8.02 30.17 -20.38
C MET A 1 -8.69 29.16 -19.46
N SER A 2 -8.40 27.87 -19.62
CA SER A 2 -9.01 26.82 -18.79
C SER A 2 -8.30 26.77 -17.43
N THR A 3 -9.02 27.11 -16.37
CA THR A 3 -8.62 26.80 -14.99
C THR A 3 -8.61 25.28 -14.82
N ALA A 4 -7.44 24.72 -14.54
CA ALA A 4 -7.30 23.33 -14.14
C ALA A 4 -8.15 23.10 -12.89
N ALA A 5 -9.20 22.28 -13.02
CA ALA A 5 -9.93 21.79 -11.86
C ALA A 5 -8.95 20.94 -11.05
N ALA A 6 -8.67 21.36 -9.82
CA ALA A 6 -8.06 20.48 -8.83
C ALA A 6 -8.99 19.26 -8.71
N GLN A 7 -8.54 18.10 -9.20
CA GLN A 7 -9.29 16.88 -8.98
C GLN A 7 -9.41 16.66 -7.47
N PRO A 8 -10.59 16.26 -6.95
CA PRO A 8 -10.70 15.93 -5.54
C PRO A 8 -9.76 14.76 -5.27
N VAL A 9 -8.78 14.97 -4.38
CA VAL A 9 -8.00 13.88 -3.81
C VAL A 9 -9.02 12.91 -3.19
N PRO A 10 -9.05 11.63 -3.62
CA PRO A 10 -9.85 10.63 -2.94
C PRO A 10 -9.49 10.69 -1.46
N HIS A 11 -10.50 10.81 -0.58
CA HIS A 11 -10.32 10.61 0.85
C HIS A 11 -9.95 9.14 1.07
N SER A 12 -8.70 8.79 0.83
CA SER A 12 -8.21 7.44 1.08
C SER A 12 -8.17 7.26 2.60
N PRO A 13 -8.84 6.23 3.16
CA PRO A 13 -8.94 6.02 4.60
C PRO A 13 -7.63 5.37 5.08
N TRP A 14 -6.54 6.11 5.02
CA TRP A 14 -5.27 5.68 5.59
C TRP A 14 -5.35 5.79 7.13
N PRO A 15 -4.94 4.76 7.88
CA PRO A 15 -4.40 3.48 7.41
C PRO A 15 -5.49 2.50 6.95
N ILE A 16 -5.17 1.65 5.97
CA ILE A 16 -6.07 0.57 5.54
C ILE A 16 -6.28 -0.40 6.72
N GLU A 17 -7.49 -0.43 7.25
CA GLU A 17 -7.89 -1.39 8.27
C GLU A 17 -7.79 -2.83 7.69
N ARG A 18 -7.15 -3.75 8.42
CA ARG A 18 -7.04 -5.19 8.06
C ARG A 18 -8.36 -5.92 8.32
N SER A 19 -9.40 -5.51 7.63
CA SER A 19 -10.74 -6.10 7.71
C SER A 19 -11.45 -5.98 6.37
N SER A 20 -12.49 -6.79 6.15
CA SER A 20 -13.28 -6.71 4.92
C SER A 20 -13.85 -5.31 4.70
N ARG A 21 -14.29 -4.65 5.77
CA ARG A 21 -14.80 -3.27 5.70
C ARG A 21 -13.71 -2.28 5.31
N GLY A 22 -12.53 -2.39 5.90
CA GLY A 22 -11.38 -1.56 5.56
C GLY A 22 -10.97 -1.69 4.09
N LEU A 23 -10.89 -2.92 3.61
CA LEU A 23 -10.55 -3.22 2.22
C LEU A 23 -11.61 -2.73 1.24
N LEU A 24 -12.90 -2.87 1.56
CA LEU A 24 -13.98 -2.31 0.73
C LEU A 24 -13.92 -0.77 0.65
N ALA A 25 -13.45 -0.11 1.71
CA ALA A 25 -13.27 1.34 1.69
C ALA A 25 -12.03 1.78 0.89
N ALA A 26 -10.96 0.98 0.92
CA ALA A 26 -9.68 1.30 0.29
C ALA A 26 -9.60 0.90 -1.21
N LEU A 27 -10.18 -0.24 -1.59
CA LEU A 27 -10.16 -0.72 -2.98
C LEU A 27 -11.24 -0.03 -3.80
N ASP A 28 -10.99 0.18 -5.09
CA ASP A 28 -11.96 0.67 -6.06
C ASP A 28 -12.03 -0.22 -7.31
N GLY A 29 -12.97 0.11 -8.21
CA GLY A 29 -13.11 -0.52 -9.53
C GLY A 29 -13.04 -2.05 -9.53
N GLU A 30 -12.21 -2.58 -10.44
CA GLU A 30 -12.03 -4.02 -10.64
C GLU A 30 -11.44 -4.71 -9.40
N ALA A 31 -10.53 -4.05 -8.68
CA ALA A 31 -9.91 -4.60 -7.48
C ALA A 31 -10.96 -4.86 -6.39
N ARG A 32 -11.89 -3.91 -6.17
CA ARG A 32 -13.01 -4.09 -5.25
C ARG A 32 -13.93 -5.23 -5.69
N SER A 33 -14.26 -5.32 -6.98
CA SER A 33 -15.12 -6.39 -7.51
C SER A 33 -14.48 -7.78 -7.35
N ARG A 34 -13.18 -7.91 -7.60
CA ARG A 34 -12.45 -9.17 -7.42
C ARG A 34 -12.36 -9.58 -5.95
N PHE A 35 -12.10 -8.63 -5.05
CA PHE A 35 -12.11 -8.89 -3.61
C PHE A 35 -13.46 -9.41 -3.13
N ILE A 36 -14.56 -8.77 -3.54
CA ILE A 36 -15.92 -9.21 -3.17
C ILE A 36 -16.20 -10.62 -3.68
N SER A 37 -15.92 -10.89 -4.97
CA SER A 37 -16.15 -12.20 -5.58
C SER A 37 -15.38 -13.31 -4.86
N GLU A 38 -14.13 -13.05 -4.49
CA GLU A 38 -13.32 -14.03 -3.78
C GLU A 38 -13.79 -14.23 -2.34
N LEU A 39 -14.12 -13.15 -1.63
CA LEU A 39 -14.63 -13.23 -0.26
C LEU A 39 -15.92 -14.07 -0.20
N LEU A 40 -16.81 -13.94 -1.19
CA LEU A 40 -18.03 -14.73 -1.29
C LEU A 40 -17.79 -16.20 -1.66
N ALA A 41 -16.71 -16.50 -2.39
CA ALA A 41 -16.34 -17.87 -2.76
C ALA A 41 -15.54 -18.60 -1.67
N THR A 42 -15.04 -17.87 -0.67
CA THR A 42 -14.12 -18.36 0.34
C THR A 42 -14.87 -18.95 1.54
N GLY A 43 -14.39 -20.09 2.06
CA GLY A 43 -14.93 -20.69 3.27
C GLY A 43 -14.54 -19.93 4.55
N PRO A 44 -15.22 -20.16 5.69
CA PRO A 44 -14.97 -19.46 6.95
C PRO A 44 -13.55 -19.64 7.51
N GLY A 45 -12.81 -20.68 7.10
CA GLY A 45 -11.42 -20.92 7.53
C GLY A 45 -10.35 -20.18 6.72
N GLU A 46 -10.70 -19.62 5.56
CA GLU A 46 -9.74 -19.02 4.62
C GLU A 46 -9.90 -17.50 4.50
N THR A 47 -10.95 -16.94 5.10
CA THR A 47 -11.29 -15.52 5.01
C THR A 47 -10.15 -14.62 5.50
N GLU A 48 -9.48 -14.98 6.59
CA GLU A 48 -8.32 -14.23 7.09
C GLU A 48 -7.15 -14.19 6.10
N ASN A 49 -6.90 -15.28 5.38
CA ASN A 49 -5.85 -15.33 4.36
C ASN A 49 -6.20 -14.45 3.16
N VAL A 50 -7.47 -14.43 2.77
CA VAL A 50 -7.98 -13.55 1.71
C VAL A 50 -7.83 -12.08 2.13
N ILE A 51 -8.25 -11.73 3.35
CA ILE A 51 -8.11 -10.37 3.90
C ILE A 51 -6.62 -9.98 3.95
N ALA A 52 -5.74 -10.83 4.45
CA ALA A 52 -4.31 -10.54 4.55
C ALA A 52 -3.68 -10.31 3.17
N ARG A 53 -4.03 -11.13 2.18
CA ARG A 53 -3.50 -11.02 0.81
C ARG A 53 -4.00 -9.75 0.11
N TRP A 54 -5.29 -9.45 0.23
CA TRP A 54 -5.87 -8.24 -0.36
C TRP A 54 -5.41 -6.97 0.35
N TRP A 55 -5.13 -7.03 1.64
CA TRP A 55 -4.48 -5.92 2.36
C TRP A 55 -3.07 -5.67 1.86
N ALA A 56 -2.26 -6.72 1.66
CA ALA A 56 -0.94 -6.57 1.07
C ALA A 56 -1.01 -5.95 -0.33
N GLU A 57 -1.96 -6.39 -1.15
CA GLU A 57 -2.19 -5.86 -2.49
C GLU A 57 -2.58 -4.37 -2.46
N ALA A 58 -3.49 -3.98 -1.57
CA ALA A 58 -3.90 -2.59 -1.42
C ALA A 58 -2.74 -1.68 -0.97
N VAL A 59 -1.85 -2.17 -0.09
CA VAL A 59 -0.63 -1.44 0.30
C VAL A 59 0.35 -1.31 -0.88
N ARG A 60 0.49 -2.31 -1.75
CA ARG A 60 1.30 -2.19 -2.98
C ARG A 60 0.70 -1.17 -3.95
N GLN A 61 -0.61 -1.20 -4.14
CA GLN A 61 -1.29 -0.22 -4.99
C GLN A 61 -1.11 1.22 -4.46
N ALA A 62 -1.11 1.39 -3.13
CA ALA A 62 -0.77 2.66 -2.49
C ALA A 62 0.64 3.15 -2.84
N ALA A 63 1.61 2.24 -2.83
CA ALA A 63 2.99 2.54 -3.18
C ALA A 63 3.12 3.01 -4.64
N GLY A 64 2.25 2.52 -5.53
CA GLY A 64 2.30 2.77 -6.96
C GLY A 64 3.22 1.77 -7.69
N GLU A 65 3.48 2.02 -8.97
CA GLU A 65 4.36 1.16 -9.75
C GLU A 65 5.80 1.21 -9.22
N VAL A 66 6.28 0.06 -8.73
CA VAL A 66 7.65 -0.12 -8.26
C VAL A 66 8.33 -1.21 -9.07
N SER A 67 9.56 -0.97 -9.49
CA SER A 67 10.34 -1.97 -10.23
C SER A 67 10.61 -3.18 -9.34
N ALA A 68 10.22 -4.37 -9.82
CA ALA A 68 10.48 -5.62 -9.12
C ALA A 68 12.00 -5.82 -8.91
N GLY A 69 12.40 -6.20 -7.70
CA GLY A 69 13.81 -6.36 -7.32
C GLY A 69 14.54 -5.05 -6.98
N SER A 70 13.89 -3.90 -7.08
CA SER A 70 14.44 -2.64 -6.59
C SER A 70 14.47 -2.58 -5.06
N VAL A 71 15.35 -1.74 -4.52
CA VAL A 71 15.39 -1.44 -3.09
C VAL A 71 14.06 -0.86 -2.60
N THR A 72 13.38 -0.05 -3.41
CA THR A 72 12.01 0.44 -3.11
C THR A 72 11.03 -0.72 -2.89
N ALA A 73 11.01 -1.70 -3.78
CA ALA A 73 10.12 -2.86 -3.66
C ALA A 73 10.42 -3.67 -2.39
N LEU A 74 11.69 -3.84 -2.03
CA LEU A 74 12.09 -4.52 -0.79
C LEU A 74 11.54 -3.81 0.46
N PHE A 75 11.56 -2.47 0.48
CA PHE A 75 10.99 -1.70 1.60
C PHE A 75 9.47 -1.82 1.67
N VAL A 76 8.78 -1.76 0.52
CA VAL A 76 7.33 -1.97 0.47
C VAL A 76 6.95 -3.35 1.02
N GLU A 77 7.64 -4.42 0.61
CA GLU A 77 7.38 -5.77 1.14
C GLU A 77 7.68 -5.89 2.63
N ARG A 78 8.70 -5.18 3.12
CA ARG A 78 9.02 -5.17 4.56
C ARG A 78 7.95 -4.47 5.39
N ILE A 79 7.37 -3.38 4.87
CA ILE A 79 6.22 -2.69 5.48
C ILE A 79 5.01 -3.64 5.52
N ILE A 80 4.72 -4.34 4.42
CA ILE A 80 3.62 -5.30 4.33
C ILE A 80 3.78 -6.43 5.36
N GLY A 81 4.98 -7.00 5.45
CA GLY A 81 5.33 -8.06 6.40
C GLY A 81 5.36 -7.59 7.86
N GLY A 82 5.23 -6.29 8.12
CA GLY A 82 5.31 -5.71 9.47
C GLY A 82 6.69 -5.82 10.09
N GLY A 83 7.74 -5.96 9.27
CA GLY A 83 9.11 -6.02 9.73
C GLY A 83 9.56 -4.70 10.34
N THR A 84 10.46 -4.76 11.32
CA THR A 84 11.11 -3.56 11.87
C THR A 84 11.98 -2.91 10.81
N VAL A 85 11.74 -1.62 10.56
CA VAL A 85 12.60 -0.75 9.75
C VAL A 85 13.09 0.36 10.69
N ASP A 86 14.40 0.53 10.76
CA ASP A 86 15.01 1.65 11.49
C ASP A 86 14.84 2.91 10.64
N TRP A 87 13.83 3.71 10.98
CA TRP A 87 13.48 4.90 10.20
C TRP A 87 14.47 6.05 10.37
N ASP A 88 15.21 6.07 11.48
CA ASP A 88 16.23 7.10 11.72
C ASP A 88 17.45 6.83 10.84
N ASP A 89 17.90 5.58 10.74
CA ASP A 89 18.94 5.17 9.79
C ASP A 89 18.50 5.45 8.34
N MET A 90 17.24 5.18 8.02
CA MET A 90 16.68 5.44 6.70
C MET A 90 16.62 6.94 6.35
N ALA A 91 16.31 7.81 7.32
CA ALA A 91 16.34 9.26 7.13
C ALA A 91 17.77 9.76 6.88
N VAL A 92 18.78 9.14 7.50
CA VAL A 92 20.19 9.39 7.21
C VAL A 92 20.52 8.94 5.78
N GLN A 93 20.08 7.75 5.35
CA GLN A 93 20.29 7.25 4.00
C GLN A 93 19.61 8.12 2.92
N ARG A 94 18.38 8.60 3.12
CA ARG A 94 17.66 9.51 2.21
C ARG A 94 18.46 10.79 1.90
N ARG A 95 19.31 11.24 2.83
CA ARG A 95 20.18 12.43 2.67
C ARG A 95 21.48 12.12 1.91
N GLN A 96 21.83 10.85 1.71
CA GLN A 96 23.03 10.45 0.99
C GLN A 96 22.79 10.34 -0.53
N ARG A 97 23.78 10.77 -1.34
CA ARG A 97 23.67 10.81 -2.82
C ARG A 97 23.42 9.44 -3.49
N GLY A 98 23.69 8.33 -2.80
CA GLY A 98 23.45 6.96 -3.29
C GLY A 98 21.98 6.52 -3.23
N ALA A 99 21.16 7.17 -2.40
CA ALA A 99 19.74 6.85 -2.21
C ALA A 99 18.81 7.41 -3.29
N ARG A 100 19.37 8.08 -4.32
CA ARG A 100 18.62 8.65 -5.46
C ARG A 100 17.88 7.62 -6.32
N PHE A 101 18.18 6.33 -6.14
CA PHE A 101 17.52 5.22 -6.83
C PHE A 101 16.39 4.59 -6.00
N ILE A 102 16.09 5.14 -4.83
CA ILE A 102 14.99 4.73 -3.97
C ILE A 102 13.88 5.76 -4.15
N ASP A 103 12.69 5.27 -4.51
CA ASP A 103 11.48 6.09 -4.55
C ASP A 103 10.94 6.20 -3.12
N TRP A 104 11.37 7.27 -2.45
CA TRP A 104 10.98 7.55 -1.06
C TRP A 104 9.50 7.87 -0.93
N ASP A 105 8.88 8.47 -1.95
CA ASP A 105 7.47 8.83 -1.91
C ASP A 105 6.59 7.58 -2.01
N ALA A 106 7.01 6.57 -2.78
CA ALA A 106 6.36 5.26 -2.79
C ALA A 106 6.42 4.56 -1.42
N ILE A 107 7.56 4.64 -0.74
CA ILE A 107 7.73 4.08 0.62
C ILE A 107 6.83 4.82 1.62
N ASP A 108 6.80 6.16 1.56
CA ASP A 108 5.97 6.98 2.46
C ASP A 108 4.47 6.70 2.26
N ARG A 109 4.02 6.51 1.01
CA ARG A 109 2.64 6.08 0.70
C ARG A 109 2.31 4.69 1.24
N ALA A 110 3.19 3.70 1.01
CA ALA A 110 3.00 2.35 1.52
C ALA A 110 2.96 2.31 3.06
N ARG A 111 3.78 3.14 3.70
CA ARG A 111 3.86 3.27 5.15
C ARG A 111 2.58 3.89 5.74
N ALA A 112 2.13 5.00 5.17
CA ALA A 112 0.86 5.62 5.54
C ALA A 112 -0.30 4.63 5.35
N ALA A 113 -0.25 3.84 4.27
CA ALA A 113 -1.22 2.81 4.00
C ALA A 113 -1.28 1.71 5.04
N ALA A 114 -0.12 1.28 5.51
CA ALA A 114 0.01 0.25 6.52
C ALA A 114 -0.17 0.76 7.96
N GLY A 115 -0.28 2.07 8.18
CA GLY A 115 -0.37 2.68 9.51
C GLY A 115 0.92 2.58 10.32
N ARG A 116 2.07 2.78 9.65
CA ARG A 116 3.41 2.66 10.24
C ARG A 116 4.12 3.99 10.38
#